data_AF-A0A0G1ENF5-F1
#
_entry.id   AF-A0A0G1ENF5-F1
#
_cell.length_a   1.000
_cell.length_b   1.000
_cell.length_c   1.000
_cell.angle_alpha   90.00
_cell.angle_beta   90.00
_cell.angle_gamma   90.00
#
_symmetry.space_group_name_H-M   'P 1'
#
loop_
_entity.id
_entity.type
_entity.pdbx_description
1 polymer ?
#
loop_
_entity_poly.entity_id
_entity_poly.type
_entity_poly.pdbx_seq_one_letter_code
_entity_poly.pdbx_strand_id
1 'polypeptide(L)'
;MLKTYLYVPEELVAKINLMAKSQNKSKAEVIRQALEKGISAIHQQGTASAQALLKIAEIGKKYNLKGPKDGSEKMDEYLWGKKWNKDE
;
A
#
# COMPACT_ATOMS: atom_id res chain seq x y z
N MET A 1 19.53 23.54 -0.26
CA MET A 1 18.19 23.40 0.35
C MET A 1 17.31 24.54 -0.13
N LEU A 2 16.05 24.28 -0.45
CA LEU A 2 15.07 25.31 -0.83
C LEU A 2 14.22 25.68 0.38
N LYS A 3 13.82 26.96 0.49
CA LYS A 3 12.93 27.43 1.56
C LYS A 3 11.49 27.42 1.06
N THR A 4 10.62 26.68 1.75
CA THR A 4 9.19 26.60 1.45
C THR A 4 8.41 27.11 2.66
N TYR A 5 7.42 27.97 2.41
CA TYR A 5 6.48 28.42 3.43
C TYR A 5 5.14 27.70 3.22
N LEU A 6 4.54 27.23 4.29
CA LEU A 6 3.27 26.50 4.29
C LEU A 6 2.42 27.00 5.45
N TYR A 7 1.14 27.26 5.19
CA TYR A 7 0.16 27.51 6.25
C TYR A 7 -0.23 26.19 6.90
N VAL A 8 -0.14 26.15 8.23
CA VAL A 8 -0.36 24.94 9.02
C VAL A 8 -1.37 25.27 10.13
N PRO A 9 -2.43 24.46 10.33
CA PRO A 9 -3.39 24.66 11.42
C PRO A 9 -2.71 24.65 12.80
N GLU A 10 -3.24 25.42 13.75
CA GLU A 10 -2.67 25.55 15.10
C GLU A 10 -2.55 24.20 15.82
N GLU A 11 -3.54 23.32 15.67
CA GLU A 11 -3.53 21.97 16.23
C GLU A 11 -2.35 21.14 15.74
N LEU A 12 -2.00 21.28 14.45
CA LEU A 12 -0.89 20.54 13.86
C LEU A 12 0.45 21.12 14.32
N VAL A 13 0.54 22.43 14.50
CA VAL A 13 1.71 23.09 15.11
C VAL A 13 1.93 22.58 16.54
N ALA A 14 0.87 22.43 17.33
CA ALA A 14 0.96 21.88 18.68
C ALA A 14 1.52 20.45 18.68
N LYS A 15 1.04 19.59 17.77
CA LYS A 15 1.55 18.22 17.60
C LYS A 15 3.03 18.20 17.19
N ILE A 16 3.44 19.05 16.25
CA ILE A 16 4.85 19.18 15.82
C ILE A 16 5.73 19.58 17.01
N ASN A 17 5.28 20.55 17.82
CA ASN A 17 6.02 21.01 18.99
C ASN A 17 6.21 19.90 20.04
N LEU A 18 5.16 19.13 20.32
CA LEU A 18 5.24 18.00 21.26
C LEU A 18 6.20 16.92 20.75
N MET A 19 6.12 16.57 19.47
CA MET A 19 6.98 15.57 18.87
C MET A 19 8.45 15.99 18.82
N ALA A 20 8.72 17.26 18.50
CA ALA A 20 10.05 17.84 18.52
C ALA A 20 10.69 17.76 19.92
N LYS A 21 9.92 18.09 20.97
CA LYS A 21 10.35 17.95 22.37
C LYS A 21 10.60 16.50 22.75
N SER A 22 9.67 15.61 22.44
CA SER A 22 9.76 14.18 22.79
C SER A 22 10.95 13.48 22.12
N GLN A 23 11.26 13.83 20.87
CA GLN A 23 12.35 13.20 20.12
C GLN A 23 13.68 13.96 20.23
N ASN A 24 13.72 15.05 20.98
CA ASN A 24 14.87 15.96 21.06
C ASN A 24 15.41 16.37 19.66
N LYS A 25 14.49 16.73 18.76
CA LYS A 25 14.79 17.13 17.37
C LYS A 25 14.27 18.52 17.08
N SER A 26 14.84 19.17 16.07
CA SER A 26 14.30 20.44 15.57
C SER A 26 12.94 20.24 14.91
N LYS A 27 12.07 21.26 14.96
CA LYS A 27 10.76 21.22 14.28
C LYS A 27 10.91 20.95 12.78
N ALA A 28 11.93 21.55 12.15
CA ALA A 28 12.22 21.36 10.74
C ALA A 28 12.60 19.91 10.41
N GLU A 29 13.34 19.23 11.29
CA GLU A 29 13.67 17.81 11.14
C GLU A 29 12.41 16.94 11.25
N VAL A 30 11.58 17.20 12.25
CA VAL A 30 10.30 16.47 12.44
C VAL A 30 9.38 16.63 11.22
N ILE A 31 9.23 17.85 10.71
CA ILE A 31 8.41 18.13 9.53
C ILE A 31 8.97 17.41 8.30
N ARG A 32 10.29 17.42 8.10
CA ARG A 32 10.94 16.75 6.96
C ARG A 32 10.70 15.24 6.99
N GLN A 33 10.90 14.61 8.15
CA GLN A 33 10.68 13.17 8.33
C GLN A 33 9.21 12.80 8.14
N ALA A 34 8.28 13.63 8.63
CA ALA A 34 6.85 13.42 8.44
C ALA A 34 6.44 13.54 6.97
N LEU A 35 6.99 14.52 6.24
CA LEU A 35 6.73 14.68 4.80
C LEU A 35 7.30 13.53 3.99
N GLU A 36 8.53 13.10 4.25
CA GLU A 36 9.17 11.98 3.55
C GLU A 36 8.36 10.69 3.71
N LYS A 37 8.03 10.34 4.97
CA LYS A 37 7.19 9.17 5.27
C LYS A 37 5.78 9.31 4.69
N GLY A 38 5.20 10.52 4.78
CA GLY A 38 3.87 10.81 4.25
C GLY A 38 3.78 10.63 2.74
N ILE A 39 4.76 11.14 1.99
CA ILE A 39 4.84 10.97 0.53
C ILE A 39 4.96 9.49 0.16
N SER A 40 5.82 8.74 0.84
CA SER A 40 5.94 7.30 0.60
C SER A 40 4.63 6.55 0.91
N ALA A 41 3.95 6.89 2.00
CA ALA A 41 2.68 6.28 2.36
C ALA A 41 1.58 6.60 1.33
N ILE A 42 1.47 7.86 0.91
CA ILE A 42 0.50 8.29 -0.13
C ILE A 42 0.77 7.56 -1.45
N HIS A 43 2.03 7.43 -1.84
CA HIS A 43 2.42 6.75 -3.07
C HIS A 43 2.07 5.25 -3.05
N GLN A 44 2.21 4.60 -1.89
CA GLN A 44 1.89 3.18 -1.71
C GLN A 44 0.38 2.92 -1.68
N GLN A 45 -0.41 3.85 -1.14
CA GLN A 45 -1.85 3.68 -0.95
C GLN A 45 -2.63 3.63 -2.27
N GLY A 46 -2.15 4.31 -3.33
CA GLY A 46 -2.77 4.27 -4.66
C GLY A 46 -2.28 3.14 -5.57
N THR A 47 -1.16 2.49 -5.25
CA THR A 47 -0.49 1.54 -6.16
C THR A 47 -0.51 0.09 -5.67
N ALA A 48 -0.78 -0.17 -4.40
CA ALA A 48 -0.74 -1.52 -3.84
C ALA A 48 -1.70 -2.50 -4.54
N SER A 49 -2.94 -2.08 -4.82
CA SER A 49 -3.93 -2.91 -5.53
C SER A 49 -3.56 -3.12 -7.00
N ALA A 50 -3.12 -2.05 -7.69
CA ALA A 50 -2.70 -2.12 -9.09
C ALA A 50 -1.43 -2.99 -9.27
N GLN A 51 -0.44 -2.87 -8.39
CA GLN A 51 0.76 -3.70 -8.39
C GLN A 51 0.44 -5.16 -8.07
N ALA A 52 -0.50 -5.43 -7.16
CA ALA A 52 -0.95 -6.80 -6.88
C ALA A 52 -1.58 -7.44 -8.12
N LEU A 53 -2.47 -6.72 -8.82
CA LEU A 53 -3.09 -7.19 -10.06
C LEU A 53 -2.07 -7.40 -11.18
N LEU A 54 -1.08 -6.51 -11.33
CA LEU A 54 0.01 -6.67 -12.30
C LEU A 54 0.83 -7.92 -12.01
N LYS A 55 1.20 -8.17 -10.75
CA LYS A 55 1.91 -9.40 -10.35
C LYS A 55 1.09 -10.66 -10.64
N ILE A 56 -0.22 -10.64 -10.37
CA ILE A 56 -1.12 -11.78 -10.70
C ILE A 56 -1.16 -11.99 -12.22
N ALA A 57 -1.24 -10.92 -13.01
CA ALA A 57 -1.23 -11.01 -14.46
C ALA A 57 0.10 -11.54 -15.01
N GLU A 58 1.23 -11.14 -14.44
CA GLU A 58 2.57 -11.65 -14.79
C GLU A 58 2.70 -13.15 -14.50
N ILE A 59 2.19 -13.61 -13.35
CA ILE A 59 2.12 -15.04 -13.01
C ILE A 59 1.23 -15.76 -14.04
N GLY A 60 0.06 -15.21 -14.36
CA GLY A 60 -0.83 -15.75 -15.38
C GLY A 60 -0.17 -15.89 -16.74
N LYS A 61 0.60 -14.88 -17.16
CA LYS A 61 1.37 -14.90 -18.41
C LYS A 61 2.49 -15.93 -18.37
N LYS A 62 3.26 -15.99 -17.28
CA LYS A 62 4.42 -16.89 -17.14
C LYS A 62 4.02 -18.37 -17.20
N TYR A 63 2.90 -18.73 -16.58
CA TYR A 63 2.41 -20.11 -16.52
C TYR A 63 1.31 -20.41 -17.55
N ASN A 64 1.01 -19.46 -18.45
CA ASN A 64 -0.08 -19.55 -19.43
C ASN A 64 -1.41 -20.00 -18.79
N LEU A 65 -1.72 -19.45 -17.61
CA LEU A 65 -2.91 -19.80 -16.85
C LEU A 65 -4.14 -19.37 -17.65
N LYS A 66 -4.99 -20.33 -18.00
CA LYS A 66 -6.29 -20.10 -18.60
C LYS A 66 -7.34 -20.66 -17.67
N GLY A 67 -8.15 -19.76 -17.12
CA GLY A 67 -9.29 -20.15 -16.30
C GLY A 67 -10.39 -20.80 -17.14
N PRO A 68 -11.26 -21.61 -16.51
CA PRO A 68 -12.47 -22.10 -17.14
C PRO A 68 -13.36 -20.92 -17.57
N LYS A 69 -14.02 -21.04 -18.73
CA LYS A 69 -14.87 -19.98 -19.31
C LYS A 69 -16.08 -19.64 -18.44
N ASP A 70 -16.54 -20.61 -17.65
CA ASP A 70 -17.65 -20.58 -16.71
C ASP A 70 -17.19 -20.37 -15.26
N GLY A 71 -15.96 -19.89 -15.06
CA GLY A 71 -15.37 -19.71 -13.73
C GLY A 71 -16.16 -18.80 -12.79
N SER A 72 -16.91 -17.83 -13.31
CA SER A 72 -17.80 -16.97 -12.50
C SER A 72 -19.07 -17.69 -12.04
N GLU A 73 -19.58 -18.64 -12.82
CA GLU A 73 -20.83 -19.35 -12.55
C GLU A 73 -20.60 -20.58 -11.66
N LYS A 74 -19.45 -21.23 -11.81
CA LYS A 74 -19.08 -22.47 -11.10
C LYS A 74 -17.95 -22.28 -10.08
N MET A 75 -17.83 -21.07 -9.56
CA MET A 75 -16.74 -20.71 -8.65
C MET A 75 -16.72 -21.63 -7.41
N ASP A 76 -17.89 -21.96 -6.86
CA ASP A 76 -18.02 -22.83 -5.70
C ASP A 76 -17.60 -24.28 -6.00
N GLU A 77 -18.00 -24.81 -7.16
CA GLU A 77 -17.63 -26.15 -7.62
C GLU A 77 -16.11 -26.28 -7.82
N TYR A 78 -15.46 -25.28 -8.42
CA TYR A 78 -14.02 -25.32 -8.67
C TYR A 78 -13.19 -25.11 -7.41
N LEU A 79 -13.62 -24.25 -6.50
CA LEU A 79 -12.87 -23.96 -5.28
C LEU A 79 -13.09 -25.01 -4.19
N TRP A 80 -14.29 -25.58 -4.10
CA TRP A 80 -14.70 -26.43 -2.96
C TRP A 80 -15.23 -27.82 -3.36
N GLY A 81 -15.68 -27.99 -4.61
CA GLY A 81 -16.25 -29.24 -5.11
C GLY A 81 -15.22 -30.33 -5.39
N LYS A 82 -13.95 -29.99 -5.60
CA LYS A 82 -12.85 -30.97 -5.73
C LYS A 82 -11.92 -30.93 -4.52
N LYS A 83 -11.57 -32.11 -4.00
CA LYS A 83 -10.46 -32.27 -3.05
C LYS A 83 -9.15 -32.20 -3.84
N TRP A 84 -8.59 -31.00 -3.97
CA TRP A 84 -7.33 -30.75 -4.68
C TRP A 84 -6.09 -31.37 -4.01
N ASN A 85 -6.24 -31.91 -2.79
CA ASN A 85 -5.18 -32.49 -1.97
C ASN A 85 -5.46 -33.97 -1.66
N LYS A 86 -5.53 -34.79 -2.70
CA LYS A 86 -5.34 -36.23 -2.57
C LYS A 86 -4.24 -36.61 -3.55
N ASP A 87 -3.06 -36.90 -3.01
CA ASP A 87 -2.04 -37.65 -3.71
C ASP A 87 -2.63 -39.03 -4.08
N GLU A 88 -2.96 -39.22 -5.35
CA GLU A 88 -3.08 -40.51 -6.05
C GLU A 88 -2.36 -40.39 -7.41
#